data_AF-T1KRP7-F1
#
_entry.id   AF-T1KRP7-F1
#
_cell.length_a   1.000
_cell.length_b   1.000
_cell.length_c   1.000
_cell.angle_alpha   90.00
_cell.angle_beta   90.00
_cell.angle_gamma   90.00
#
_symmetry.space_group_name_H-M   'P 1'
#
loop_
_entity.id
_entity.type
_entity.pdbx_description
1 polymer ?
#
loop_
_entity_poly.entity_id
_entity_poly.type
_entity_poly.pdbx_seq_one_letter_code
_entity_poly.pdbx_strand_id
1 'polypeptide(L)'
;MEIKQTMSSLRERYFFKMVETLFSYLFTILDPNSDSTVSRLVRRTERLTILFQVVRTGLNKSNSANFNAYGYRRFNRMDLIIWSLSLINIVRFTVLIFNPSDSVSFYLGDPLFRSKDHQILLIVATAAFIIMITFREWALAFEAKGKFHILTVWSVCRNSFKPNDLQLDKINVKRFRFLVYSISFIVYYFMMFVPLFMAFIFFTLLLSNSWTYKIPELAFFGILWSISTIFAISILFNSAIGQSWYLICSLSFHLFRLHHLLDLVNFAVNRSHHVILIDKDIRTFCLITIRRLNDYEVAARQLRYLFLCYFFVFSFAGDIYIFLGLIVRVYSEFFANLLAILGFTILLAIGVFGFVFGNFISKLNELTIKLHQLSAKSRLSVPTASKVLELMDRVAGPYNGIKIGDFCTLDKSFFIRFILENLSALMLFTINIGPLIQ
;
A
#
# COMPACT_ATOMS: atom_id res chain seq x y z
N MET A 1 -29.77 -35.25 11.44
CA MET A 1 -28.48 -34.96 12.11
C MET A 1 -27.28 -35.20 11.18
N GLU A 2 -27.37 -36.16 10.25
CA GLU A 2 -26.30 -36.52 9.28
C GLU A 2 -25.94 -35.45 8.23
N ILE A 3 -26.88 -34.59 7.82
CA ILE A 3 -26.63 -33.55 6.79
C ILE A 3 -25.68 -32.44 7.29
N LYS A 4 -25.65 -32.20 8.61
CA LYS A 4 -24.77 -31.18 9.21
C LYS A 4 -23.30 -31.65 9.29
N GLN A 5 -23.08 -32.96 9.47
CA GLN A 5 -21.75 -33.59 9.49
C GLN A 5 -21.14 -33.73 8.09
N THR A 6 -21.96 -33.93 7.06
CA THR A 6 -21.48 -33.96 5.66
C THR A 6 -21.09 -32.57 5.16
N MET A 7 -21.77 -31.51 5.61
CA MET A 7 -21.46 -30.14 5.21
C MET A 7 -20.21 -29.56 5.91
N SER A 8 -19.94 -29.95 7.16
CA SER A 8 -18.71 -29.57 7.87
C SER A 8 -17.46 -30.26 7.30
N SER A 9 -17.56 -31.56 6.99
CA SER A 9 -16.46 -32.33 6.40
C SER A 9 -16.13 -31.90 4.95
N LEU A 10 -17.13 -31.45 4.18
CA LEU A 10 -16.91 -30.82 2.88
C LEU A 10 -16.14 -29.49 3.02
N ARG A 11 -16.50 -28.65 4.00
CA ARG A 11 -15.85 -27.36 4.24
C ARG A 11 -14.39 -27.52 4.70
N GLU A 12 -14.09 -28.51 5.53
CA GLU A 12 -12.72 -28.85 5.93
C GLU A 12 -11.89 -29.39 4.76
N ARG A 13 -12.44 -30.26 3.92
CA ARG A 13 -11.74 -30.72 2.70
C ARG A 13 -11.47 -29.59 1.71
N TYR A 14 -12.37 -28.62 1.58
CA TYR A 14 -12.12 -27.42 0.77
C TYR A 14 -11.02 -26.54 1.36
N PHE A 15 -10.97 -26.39 2.69
CA PHE A 15 -9.93 -25.63 3.37
C PHE A 15 -8.56 -26.30 3.23
N PHE A 16 -8.46 -27.61 3.49
CA PHE A 16 -7.22 -28.37 3.31
C PHE A 16 -6.75 -28.38 1.86
N LYS A 17 -7.66 -28.56 0.89
CA LYS A 17 -7.32 -28.48 -0.53
C LYS A 17 -6.85 -27.07 -0.90
N MET A 18 -7.46 -26.01 -0.37
CA MET A 18 -7.01 -24.63 -0.57
C MET A 18 -5.61 -24.39 0.02
N VAL A 19 -5.31 -24.95 1.20
CA VAL A 19 -3.98 -24.90 1.85
C VAL A 19 -2.95 -25.68 1.03
N GLU A 20 -3.25 -26.89 0.60
CA GLU A 20 -2.37 -27.72 -0.26
C GLU A 20 -2.11 -27.06 -1.62
N THR A 21 -3.14 -26.42 -2.20
CA THR A 21 -2.97 -25.65 -3.43
C THR A 21 -2.13 -24.39 -3.17
N LEU A 22 -2.27 -23.72 -2.03
CA LEU A 22 -1.41 -22.60 -1.61
C LEU A 22 0.06 -23.03 -1.47
N PHE A 23 0.32 -24.22 -0.88
CA PHE A 23 1.65 -24.79 -0.71
C PHE A 23 2.32 -25.21 -2.03
N SER A 24 1.60 -25.93 -2.91
CA SER A 24 2.12 -26.26 -4.25
C SER A 24 2.40 -25.02 -5.12
N TYR A 25 1.67 -23.92 -4.87
CA TYR A 25 1.86 -22.63 -5.54
C TYR A 25 2.99 -21.76 -4.98
N LEU A 26 3.48 -22.05 -3.76
CA LEU A 26 4.61 -21.34 -3.14
C LEU A 26 5.97 -21.70 -3.78
N PHE A 27 6.08 -22.88 -4.40
CA PHE A 27 7.34 -23.43 -4.93
C PHE A 27 7.50 -23.37 -6.46
N THR A 28 6.51 -22.85 -7.20
CA THR A 28 6.64 -22.72 -8.65
C THR A 28 7.41 -21.45 -9.00
N ILE A 29 8.65 -21.57 -9.47
CA ILE A 29 9.40 -20.44 -10.06
C ILE A 29 8.71 -20.07 -11.38
N LEU A 30 8.06 -18.91 -11.42
CA LEU A 30 7.26 -18.43 -12.54
C LEU A 30 8.14 -17.66 -13.53
N ASP A 31 8.11 -18.02 -14.82
CA ASP A 31 8.80 -17.27 -15.89
C ASP A 31 8.17 -15.87 -16.06
N PRO A 32 8.88 -14.77 -15.75
CA PRO A 32 8.36 -13.41 -15.82
C PRO A 32 8.09 -12.93 -17.26
N ASN A 33 8.52 -13.68 -18.29
CA ASN A 33 8.32 -13.31 -19.69
C ASN A 33 6.95 -13.70 -20.26
N SER A 34 6.19 -14.54 -19.56
CA SER A 34 4.87 -15.01 -20.02
C SER A 34 3.74 -14.17 -19.43
N ASP A 35 2.87 -13.64 -20.30
CA ASP A 35 1.69 -12.86 -19.89
C ASP A 35 0.74 -13.66 -19.00
N SER A 36 0.59 -14.96 -19.28
CA SER A 36 -0.27 -15.84 -18.50
C SER A 36 0.25 -16.02 -17.07
N THR A 37 1.57 -15.99 -16.92
CA THR A 37 2.27 -16.13 -15.65
C THR A 37 2.04 -14.91 -14.76
N VAL A 38 2.27 -13.70 -15.28
CA VAL A 38 2.05 -12.46 -14.54
C VAL A 38 0.58 -12.25 -14.20
N SER A 39 -0.32 -12.51 -15.16
CA SER A 39 -1.77 -12.41 -14.93
C SER A 39 -2.24 -13.39 -13.86
N ARG A 40 -1.66 -14.60 -13.81
CA ARG A 40 -1.97 -15.59 -12.77
C ARG A 40 -1.50 -15.12 -11.40
N LEU A 41 -0.31 -14.54 -11.29
CA LEU A 41 0.20 -14.00 -10.04
C LEU A 41 -0.68 -12.83 -9.55
N VAL A 42 -1.00 -11.87 -10.43
CA VAL A 42 -1.91 -10.75 -10.11
C VAL A 42 -3.26 -11.26 -9.61
N ARG A 43 -3.83 -12.29 -10.25
CA ARG A 43 -5.08 -12.93 -9.78
C ARG A 43 -4.94 -13.60 -8.42
N ARG A 44 -3.77 -14.19 -8.11
CA ARG A 44 -3.51 -14.78 -6.78
C ARG A 44 -3.40 -13.70 -5.72
N THR A 45 -2.66 -12.63 -5.99
CA THR A 45 -2.56 -11.48 -5.09
C THR A 45 -3.93 -10.84 -4.88
N GLU A 46 -4.72 -10.65 -5.94
CA GLU A 46 -6.10 -10.16 -5.85
C GLU A 46 -6.96 -11.06 -4.94
N ARG A 47 -6.88 -12.39 -5.06
CA ARG A 47 -7.61 -13.30 -4.18
C ARG A 47 -7.21 -13.13 -2.71
N LEU A 48 -5.93 -12.93 -2.41
CA LEU A 48 -5.49 -12.61 -1.05
C LEU A 48 -6.05 -11.27 -0.58
N THR A 49 -6.08 -10.25 -1.44
CA THR A 49 -6.68 -8.96 -1.07
C THR A 49 -8.17 -9.07 -0.78
N ILE A 50 -8.90 -9.95 -1.46
CA ILE A 50 -10.31 -10.24 -1.16
C ILE A 50 -10.42 -11.02 0.15
N LEU A 51 -9.56 -12.01 0.38
CA LEU A 51 -9.53 -12.83 1.60
C LEU A 51 -9.32 -11.96 2.85
N PHE A 52 -8.35 -11.04 2.79
CA PHE A 52 -8.05 -10.09 3.87
C PHE A 52 -8.95 -8.84 3.85
N GLN A 53 -10.00 -8.83 3.02
CA GLN A 53 -11.00 -7.76 2.95
C GLN A 53 -10.41 -6.37 2.74
N VAL A 54 -9.38 -6.30 1.90
CA VAL A 54 -8.76 -5.06 1.44
C VAL A 54 -9.71 -4.30 0.52
N VAL A 55 -10.45 -5.03 -0.32
CA VAL A 55 -11.42 -4.52 -1.30
C VAL A 55 -12.66 -5.40 -1.24
N ARG A 56 -13.86 -4.81 -1.21
CA ARG A 56 -15.13 -5.55 -1.03
C ARG A 56 -15.55 -6.34 -2.27
N THR A 57 -15.26 -5.83 -3.45
CA THR A 57 -15.73 -6.40 -4.73
C THR A 57 -14.61 -6.83 -5.69
N GLY A 58 -13.34 -6.75 -5.26
CA GLY A 58 -12.19 -6.99 -6.13
C GLY A 58 -12.17 -6.05 -7.35
N LEU A 59 -11.55 -6.51 -8.45
CA LEU A 59 -11.38 -5.72 -9.68
C LEU A 59 -12.60 -5.72 -10.62
N ASN A 60 -13.66 -6.45 -10.29
CA ASN A 60 -14.90 -6.48 -11.09
C ASN A 60 -15.80 -5.29 -10.73
N LYS A 61 -15.35 -4.07 -11.02
CA LYS A 61 -16.20 -2.88 -10.93
C LYS A 61 -16.93 -2.69 -12.25
N SER A 62 -18.12 -3.27 -12.38
CA SER A 62 -19.00 -2.92 -13.49
C SER A 62 -19.42 -1.46 -13.32
N ASN A 63 -19.33 -0.68 -14.39
CA ASN A 63 -19.60 0.76 -14.44
C ASN A 63 -21.09 1.11 -14.28
N SER A 64 -21.90 0.23 -13.69
CA SER A 64 -23.32 0.47 -13.52
C SER A 64 -23.54 1.41 -12.33
N ALA A 65 -24.07 2.59 -12.62
CA ALA A 65 -24.50 3.61 -11.67
C ALA A 65 -25.67 3.15 -10.76
N ASN A 66 -25.99 1.85 -10.75
CA ASN A 66 -27.02 1.22 -9.93
C ASN A 66 -26.42 0.45 -8.76
N PHE A 67 -25.32 0.95 -8.16
CA PHE A 67 -24.95 0.54 -6.81
C PHE A 67 -25.93 1.20 -5.83
N ASN A 68 -27.14 0.62 -5.79
CA ASN A 68 -28.18 0.94 -4.84
C ASN A 68 -27.58 1.11 -3.44
N ALA A 69 -27.97 2.18 -2.75
CA ALA A 69 -27.72 2.42 -1.33
C ALA A 69 -28.10 1.22 -0.43
N TYR A 70 -28.87 0.26 -0.94
CA TYR A 70 -29.17 -1.03 -0.32
C TYR A 70 -27.97 -2.01 -0.25
N GLY A 71 -27.02 -1.97 -1.18
CA GLY A 71 -25.80 -2.79 -1.15
C GLY A 71 -24.79 -2.33 -0.11
N TYR A 72 -24.87 -1.06 0.32
CA TYR A 72 -24.08 -0.45 1.39
C TYR A 72 -24.43 -1.02 2.78
N ARG A 73 -25.65 -1.55 2.94
CA ARG A 73 -26.22 -2.05 4.22
C ARG A 73 -26.04 -3.55 4.43
N ARG A 74 -25.52 -4.29 3.45
CA ARG A 74 -25.15 -5.70 3.63
C ARG A 74 -23.79 -5.72 4.30
N PHE A 75 -23.79 -5.46 5.61
CA PHE A 75 -22.72 -5.83 6.53
C PHE A 75 -22.20 -7.19 6.12
N ASN A 76 -21.03 -7.23 5.48
CA ASN A 76 -20.34 -8.48 5.32
C ASN A 76 -20.07 -8.94 6.75
N ARG A 77 -20.62 -10.08 7.19
CA ARG A 77 -20.52 -10.51 8.59
C ARG A 77 -19.07 -10.49 9.08
N MET A 78 -18.14 -10.74 8.16
CA MET A 78 -16.70 -10.64 8.39
C MET A 78 -16.22 -9.20 8.68
N ASP A 79 -16.73 -8.17 7.99
CA ASP A 79 -16.41 -6.76 8.29
C ASP A 79 -16.86 -6.40 9.71
N LEU A 80 -18.07 -6.85 10.11
CA LEU A 80 -18.57 -6.66 11.46
C LEU A 80 -17.71 -7.39 12.49
N ILE A 81 -17.29 -8.62 12.19
CA ILE A 81 -16.42 -9.42 13.07
C ILE A 81 -15.07 -8.72 13.24
N ILE A 82 -14.44 -8.27 12.15
CA ILE A 82 -13.16 -7.56 12.21
C ILE A 82 -13.30 -6.29 13.04
N TRP A 83 -14.30 -5.46 12.74
CA TRP A 83 -14.54 -4.21 13.46
C TRP A 83 -14.78 -4.46 14.96
N SER A 84 -15.62 -5.45 15.29
CA SER A 84 -15.94 -5.80 16.68
C SER A 84 -14.72 -6.36 17.42
N LEU A 85 -13.96 -7.27 16.81
CA LEU A 85 -12.74 -7.83 17.42
C LEU A 85 -11.69 -6.75 17.62
N SER A 86 -11.51 -5.87 16.65
CA SER A 86 -10.59 -4.75 16.75
C SER A 86 -10.99 -3.78 17.88
N LEU A 87 -12.29 -3.46 18.00
CA LEU A 87 -12.80 -2.61 19.08
C LEU A 87 -12.63 -3.27 20.45
N ILE A 88 -12.93 -4.56 20.57
CA ILE A 88 -12.71 -5.32 21.81
C ILE A 88 -11.22 -5.27 22.22
N ASN A 89 -10.29 -5.43 21.28
CA ASN A 89 -8.86 -5.34 21.57
C ASN A 89 -8.43 -3.92 21.98
N ILE A 90 -8.99 -2.86 21.37
CA ILE A 90 -8.73 -1.48 21.81
C ILE A 90 -9.22 -1.26 23.24
N VAL A 91 -10.46 -1.66 23.55
CA VAL A 91 -11.02 -1.53 24.90
C VAL A 91 -10.17 -2.31 25.89
N ARG A 92 -9.78 -3.54 25.56
CA ARG A 92 -8.90 -4.37 26.36
C ARG A 92 -7.57 -3.68 26.67
N PHE A 93 -6.85 -3.17 25.66
CA PHE A 93 -5.58 -2.48 25.91
C PHE A 93 -5.77 -1.19 26.68
N THR A 94 -6.85 -0.46 26.44
CA THR A 94 -7.19 0.76 27.20
C THR A 94 -7.41 0.44 28.68
N VAL A 95 -8.15 -0.63 28.99
CA VAL A 95 -8.36 -1.07 30.37
C VAL A 95 -7.03 -1.50 31.01
N LEU A 96 -6.17 -2.23 30.29
CA LEU A 96 -4.85 -2.62 30.79
C LEU A 96 -3.90 -1.43 31.05
N ILE A 97 -4.04 -0.33 30.29
CA ILE A 97 -3.25 0.89 30.51
C ILE A 97 -3.67 1.60 31.81
N PHE A 98 -4.96 1.73 32.06
CA PHE A 98 -5.48 2.54 33.17
C PHE A 98 -5.75 1.76 34.46
N ASN A 99 -5.84 0.43 34.39
CA ASN A 99 -6.16 -0.40 35.54
C ASN A 99 -4.93 -1.19 36.02
N PRO A 100 -4.38 -0.86 37.21
CA PRO A 100 -3.22 -1.57 37.76
C PRO A 100 -3.59 -2.87 38.50
N SER A 101 -4.86 -3.27 38.51
CA SER A 101 -5.30 -4.45 39.25
C SER A 101 -4.76 -5.76 38.65
N ASP A 102 -4.01 -6.52 39.44
CA ASP A 102 -3.44 -7.82 39.02
C ASP A 102 -4.51 -8.79 38.49
N SER A 103 -5.69 -8.85 39.13
CA SER A 103 -6.78 -9.73 38.69
C SER A 103 -7.31 -9.35 37.30
N VAL A 104 -7.41 -8.05 37.02
CA VAL A 104 -7.83 -7.56 35.70
C VAL A 104 -6.79 -7.92 34.64
N SER A 105 -5.50 -7.79 34.96
CA SER A 105 -4.42 -8.17 34.04
C SER A 105 -4.39 -9.66 33.73
N PHE A 106 -4.75 -10.53 34.69
CA PHE A 106 -4.88 -11.97 34.45
C PHE A 106 -6.02 -12.30 33.48
N TYR A 107 -7.23 -11.80 33.74
CA TYR A 107 -8.41 -12.09 32.89
C TYR A 107 -8.33 -11.46 31.49
N LEU A 108 -7.67 -10.30 31.38
CA LEU A 108 -7.39 -9.68 30.09
C LEU A 108 -6.12 -10.25 29.42
N GLY A 109 -5.44 -11.23 30.03
CA GLY A 109 -4.32 -11.96 29.44
C GLY A 109 -3.18 -11.04 29.00
N ASP A 110 -2.70 -10.18 29.90
CA ASP A 110 -1.64 -9.21 29.62
C ASP A 110 -0.29 -9.91 29.34
N PRO A 111 0.22 -9.90 28.08
CA PRO A 111 1.52 -10.52 27.77
C PRO A 111 2.69 -9.78 28.42
N LEU A 112 2.51 -8.52 28.80
CA LEU A 112 3.52 -7.63 29.35
C LEU A 112 3.39 -7.48 30.88
N PHE A 113 2.67 -8.38 31.54
CA PHE A 113 2.40 -8.33 32.96
C PHE A 113 3.69 -8.12 33.78
N ARG A 114 3.69 -7.06 34.60
CA ARG A 114 4.81 -6.60 35.45
C ARG A 114 6.13 -6.31 34.70
N SER A 115 6.10 -6.08 33.39
CA SER A 115 7.27 -5.59 32.66
C SER A 115 7.47 -4.08 32.88
N LYS A 116 8.72 -3.62 32.86
CA LYS A 116 9.06 -2.19 33.04
C LYS A 116 8.41 -1.31 31.96
N ASP A 117 8.40 -1.80 30.72
CA ASP A 117 7.96 -1.04 29.54
C ASP A 117 6.49 -1.28 29.18
N HIS A 118 5.73 -1.87 30.11
CA HIS A 118 4.34 -2.29 29.91
C HIS A 118 3.46 -1.18 29.33
N GLN A 119 3.42 -0.01 29.98
CA GLN A 119 2.53 1.09 29.59
C GLN A 119 2.86 1.65 28.20
N ILE A 120 4.15 1.87 27.91
CA ILE A 120 4.59 2.46 26.64
C ILE A 120 4.22 1.54 25.48
N LEU A 121 4.47 0.23 25.61
CA LEU A 121 4.16 -0.75 24.58
C LEU A 121 2.65 -0.89 24.35
N LEU A 122 1.84 -0.87 25.41
CA LEU A 122 0.39 -0.89 25.27
C LEU A 122 -0.16 0.38 24.63
N ILE A 123 0.36 1.56 24.98
CA ILE A 123 -0.04 2.84 24.36
C ILE A 123 0.25 2.80 22.85
N VAL A 124 1.45 2.36 22.47
CA VAL A 124 1.83 2.26 21.05
C VAL A 124 0.99 1.21 20.31
N ALA A 125 0.74 0.05 20.92
CA ALA A 125 -0.13 -0.96 20.34
C ALA A 125 -1.56 -0.41 20.15
N THR A 126 -2.12 0.27 21.15
CA THR A 126 -3.46 0.86 21.09
C THR A 126 -3.55 1.93 20.01
N ALA A 127 -2.57 2.83 19.93
CA ALA A 127 -2.48 3.85 18.90
C ALA A 127 -2.41 3.21 17.49
N ALA A 128 -1.57 2.19 17.32
CA ALA A 128 -1.45 1.46 16.06
C ALA A 128 -2.79 0.82 15.65
N PHE A 129 -3.51 0.19 16.58
CA PHE A 129 -4.85 -0.38 16.31
C PHE A 129 -5.84 0.70 15.84
N ILE A 130 -5.95 1.81 16.57
CA ILE A 130 -6.88 2.91 16.23
C ILE A 130 -6.58 3.46 14.84
N ILE A 131 -5.30 3.73 14.55
CA ILE A 131 -4.88 4.28 13.26
C ILE A 131 -5.20 3.29 12.13
N MET A 132 -4.85 2.02 12.29
CA MET A 132 -5.02 1.00 11.24
C MET A 132 -6.50 0.71 10.94
N ILE A 133 -7.37 0.69 11.96
CA ILE A 133 -8.82 0.52 11.77
C ILE A 133 -9.40 1.75 11.05
N THR A 134 -9.05 2.95 11.53
CA THR A 134 -9.53 4.20 10.92
C THR A 134 -9.12 4.27 9.45
N PHE A 135 -7.86 3.93 9.17
CA PHE A 135 -7.33 3.86 7.83
C PHE A 135 -8.08 2.84 6.95
N ARG A 136 -8.32 1.63 7.46
CA ARG A 136 -9.09 0.59 6.76
C ARG A 136 -10.50 1.07 6.43
N GLU A 137 -11.25 1.57 7.41
CA GLU A 137 -12.64 2.01 7.21
C GLU A 137 -12.72 3.18 6.25
N TRP A 138 -11.75 4.10 6.34
CA TRP A 138 -11.63 5.22 5.42
C TRP A 138 -11.42 4.73 3.98
N ALA A 139 -10.50 3.80 3.75
CA ALA A 139 -10.26 3.23 2.43
C ALA A 139 -11.49 2.49 1.87
N LEU A 140 -12.18 1.70 2.70
CA LEU A 140 -13.42 1.04 2.31
C LEU A 140 -14.55 2.04 1.98
N ALA A 141 -14.64 3.15 2.71
CA ALA A 141 -15.56 4.23 2.40
C ALA A 141 -15.22 4.94 1.08
N PHE A 142 -13.92 5.09 0.77
CA PHE A 142 -13.46 5.58 -0.53
C PHE A 142 -13.82 4.61 -1.67
N GLU A 143 -13.73 3.30 -1.44
CA GLU A 143 -14.17 2.28 -2.40
C GLU A 143 -15.67 2.39 -2.67
N ALA A 144 -16.47 2.48 -1.61
CA ALA A 144 -17.93 2.55 -1.69
C ALA A 144 -18.43 3.78 -2.47
N LYS A 145 -17.71 4.91 -2.39
CA LYS A 145 -18.03 6.12 -3.16
C LYS A 145 -17.63 6.06 -4.64
N GLY A 146 -17.13 4.93 -5.12
CA GLY A 146 -16.67 4.76 -6.50
C GLY A 146 -15.40 5.57 -6.86
N LYS A 147 -14.78 6.22 -5.87
CA LYS A 147 -13.61 7.10 -6.08
C LYS A 147 -12.32 6.34 -6.41
N PHE A 148 -12.33 5.01 -6.28
CA PHE A 148 -11.25 4.13 -6.74
C PHE A 148 -11.38 3.77 -8.24
N HIS A 149 -11.81 4.70 -9.09
CA HIS A 149 -11.84 4.50 -10.54
C HIS A 149 -10.43 4.19 -11.09
N ILE A 150 -9.39 4.66 -10.41
CA ILE A 150 -7.97 4.38 -10.69
C ILE A 150 -7.64 2.88 -10.68
N LEU A 151 -8.43 2.06 -9.97
CA LEU A 151 -8.25 0.60 -9.95
C LEU A 151 -8.88 -0.10 -11.15
N THR A 152 -9.66 0.60 -11.97
CA THR A 152 -10.23 0.01 -13.21
C THR A 152 -9.13 -0.40 -14.20
N VAL A 153 -7.96 0.25 -14.16
CA VAL A 153 -6.77 -0.16 -14.94
C VAL A 153 -6.44 -1.64 -14.72
N TRP A 154 -6.67 -2.14 -13.50
CA TRP A 154 -6.37 -3.51 -13.16
C TRP A 154 -7.36 -4.53 -13.72
N SER A 155 -8.58 -4.15 -14.09
CA SER A 155 -9.48 -5.08 -14.79
C SER A 155 -8.90 -5.49 -16.14
N VAL A 156 -8.12 -4.61 -16.77
CA VAL A 156 -7.38 -4.87 -18.02
C VAL A 156 -6.16 -5.76 -17.73
N CYS A 157 -5.31 -5.37 -16.77
CA CYS A 157 -4.10 -6.12 -16.39
C CYS A 157 -4.37 -7.51 -15.82
N ARG A 158 -5.58 -7.77 -15.29
CA ARG A 158 -6.00 -9.08 -14.77
C ARG A 158 -6.09 -10.15 -15.87
N ASN A 159 -6.38 -9.75 -17.10
CA ASN A 159 -6.71 -10.68 -18.19
C ASN A 159 -5.61 -10.78 -19.24
N SER A 160 -4.97 -9.67 -19.59
CA SER A 160 -3.80 -9.70 -20.47
C SER A 160 -3.01 -8.39 -20.43
N PHE A 161 -1.69 -8.50 -20.64
CA PHE A 161 -0.80 -7.35 -20.80
C PHE A 161 -0.60 -7.02 -22.29
N LYS A 162 -1.68 -6.90 -23.05
CA LYS A 162 -1.59 -6.59 -24.48
C LYS A 162 -1.23 -5.10 -24.68
N PRO A 163 -0.31 -4.79 -25.62
CA PRO A 163 0.04 -3.41 -25.96
C PRO A 163 -1.14 -2.51 -26.30
N ASN A 164 -2.11 -3.03 -27.05
CA ASN A 164 -3.28 -2.26 -27.49
C ASN A 164 -4.19 -1.88 -26.31
N ASP A 165 -4.40 -2.81 -25.38
CA ASP A 165 -5.29 -2.61 -24.23
C ASP A 165 -4.67 -1.62 -23.22
N LEU A 166 -3.35 -1.67 -23.05
CA LEU A 166 -2.60 -0.79 -22.15
C LEU A 166 -2.21 0.55 -22.81
N GLN A 167 -2.36 0.65 -24.13
CA GLN A 167 -1.92 1.79 -24.95
C GLN A 167 -0.43 2.12 -24.77
N LEU A 168 0.41 1.07 -24.72
CA LEU A 168 1.85 1.15 -24.51
C LEU A 168 2.59 0.34 -25.60
N ASP A 169 3.75 0.82 -26.03
CA ASP A 169 4.66 0.06 -26.89
C ASP A 169 5.14 -1.24 -26.23
N LYS A 170 5.49 -2.22 -27.07
CA LYS A 170 5.94 -3.56 -26.66
C LYS A 170 7.07 -3.54 -25.61
N ILE A 171 8.03 -2.62 -25.75
CA ILE A 171 9.15 -2.48 -24.81
C ILE A 171 8.66 -2.00 -23.43
N ASN A 172 7.82 -0.97 -23.43
CA ASN A 172 7.27 -0.39 -22.20
C ASN A 172 6.28 -1.35 -21.52
N VAL A 173 5.53 -2.13 -22.28
CA VAL A 173 4.72 -3.25 -21.76
C VAL A 173 5.58 -4.30 -21.07
N LYS A 174 6.69 -4.73 -21.69
CA LYS A 174 7.59 -5.73 -21.09
C LYS A 174 8.15 -5.24 -19.75
N ARG A 175 8.59 -3.98 -19.68
CA ARG A 175 9.12 -3.36 -18.45
C ARG A 175 8.03 -3.22 -17.38
N PHE A 176 6.86 -2.72 -17.77
CA PHE A 176 5.72 -2.59 -16.84
C PHE A 176 5.28 -3.94 -16.28
N ARG A 177 5.19 -4.96 -17.14
CA ARG A 177 4.84 -6.33 -16.76
C ARG A 177 5.84 -6.91 -15.76
N PHE A 178 7.14 -6.72 -16.00
CA PHE A 178 8.18 -7.14 -15.04
C PHE A 178 8.02 -6.45 -13.70
N LEU A 179 7.82 -5.13 -13.68
CA LEU A 179 7.60 -4.39 -12.44
C LEU A 179 6.34 -4.87 -11.68
N VAL A 180 5.22 -5.05 -12.38
CA VAL A 180 3.98 -5.58 -11.77
C VAL A 180 4.20 -6.98 -11.22
N TYR A 181 4.94 -7.83 -11.93
CA TYR A 181 5.32 -9.16 -11.44
C TYR A 181 6.12 -9.07 -10.15
N SER A 182 7.21 -8.29 -10.13
CA SER A 182 8.08 -8.15 -8.95
C SER A 182 7.33 -7.64 -7.73
N ILE A 183 6.51 -6.59 -7.88
CA ILE A 183 5.75 -6.03 -6.77
C ILE A 183 4.68 -7.02 -6.30
N SER A 184 3.93 -7.62 -7.23
CA SER A 184 2.88 -8.59 -6.87
C SER A 184 3.46 -9.83 -6.20
N PHE A 185 4.67 -10.25 -6.59
CA PHE A 185 5.41 -11.34 -5.96
C PHE A 185 5.74 -10.97 -4.51
N ILE A 186 6.44 -9.86 -4.28
CA ILE A 186 6.81 -9.42 -2.93
C ILE A 186 5.58 -9.29 -2.04
N VAL A 187 4.52 -8.63 -2.53
CA VAL A 187 3.28 -8.44 -1.79
C VAL A 187 2.59 -9.76 -1.47
N TYR A 188 2.53 -10.69 -2.42
CA TYR A 188 1.90 -12.00 -2.21
C TYR A 188 2.57 -12.77 -1.06
N TYR A 189 3.90 -12.87 -1.08
CA TYR A 189 4.65 -13.56 -0.02
C TYR A 189 4.56 -12.82 1.31
N PHE A 190 4.62 -11.49 1.29
CA PHE A 190 4.50 -10.68 2.49
C PHE A 190 3.12 -10.85 3.15
N MET A 191 2.03 -10.81 2.36
CA MET A 191 0.68 -11.00 2.89
C MET A 191 0.46 -12.38 3.51
N MET A 192 1.11 -13.41 2.97
CA MET A 192 1.10 -14.77 3.53
C MET A 192 1.95 -14.89 4.79
N PHE A 193 3.06 -14.16 4.86
CA PHE A 193 3.99 -14.21 5.99
C PHE A 193 3.47 -13.43 7.22
N VAL A 194 2.75 -12.33 7.00
CA VAL A 194 2.28 -11.43 8.07
C VAL A 194 1.54 -12.15 9.22
N PRO A 195 0.56 -13.04 8.97
CA PRO A 195 -0.11 -13.75 10.07
C PRO A 195 0.84 -14.61 10.91
N LEU A 196 1.79 -15.28 10.26
CA LEU A 196 2.80 -16.11 10.94
C LEU A 196 3.75 -15.24 11.77
N PHE A 197 4.18 -14.10 11.21
CA PHE A 197 5.02 -13.15 11.90
C PHE A 197 4.34 -12.52 13.11
N MET A 198 3.06 -12.15 12.98
CA MET A 198 2.28 -11.64 14.12
C MET A 198 2.08 -12.70 15.19
N ALA A 199 1.79 -13.95 14.79
CA ALA A 199 1.70 -15.05 15.74
C ALA A 199 3.02 -15.25 16.50
N PHE A 200 4.14 -15.24 15.79
CA PHE A 200 5.46 -15.33 16.39
C PHE A 200 5.68 -14.21 17.42
N ILE A 201 5.43 -12.93 17.07
CA ILE A 201 5.62 -11.81 18.00
C ILE A 201 4.78 -11.97 19.28
N PHE A 202 3.47 -12.19 19.14
CA PHE A 202 2.57 -12.22 20.30
C PHE A 202 2.84 -13.42 21.21
N PHE A 203 3.10 -14.60 20.64
CA PHE A 203 3.45 -15.77 21.44
C PHE A 203 4.84 -15.64 22.06
N THR A 204 5.82 -15.07 21.38
CA THR A 204 7.13 -14.80 21.97
C THR A 204 6.99 -13.87 23.17
N LEU A 205 6.26 -12.76 23.07
CA LEU A 205 6.03 -11.84 24.19
C LEU A 205 5.36 -12.53 25.39
N LEU A 206 4.34 -13.36 25.14
CA LEU A 206 3.64 -14.08 26.19
C LEU A 206 4.53 -15.13 26.86
N LEU A 207 5.29 -15.89 26.07
CA LEU A 207 6.16 -16.98 26.56
C LEU A 207 7.46 -16.47 27.19
N SER A 208 7.98 -15.30 26.79
CA SER A 208 9.16 -14.70 27.43
C SER A 208 8.85 -14.14 28.81
N ASN A 209 7.58 -13.90 29.14
CA ASN A 209 7.18 -13.43 30.45
C ASN A 209 7.21 -14.58 31.48
N SER A 210 8.12 -14.49 32.44
CA SER A 210 8.27 -15.50 33.51
C SER A 210 7.00 -15.72 34.35
N TRP A 211 6.12 -14.73 34.46
CA TRP A 211 4.87 -14.83 35.21
C TRP A 211 3.85 -15.74 34.54
N THR A 212 3.91 -15.89 33.22
CA THR A 212 3.05 -16.79 32.45
C THR A 212 3.16 -18.23 32.94
N TYR A 213 4.36 -18.66 33.36
CA TYR A 213 4.56 -20.02 33.88
C TYR A 213 4.14 -20.20 35.35
N LYS A 214 4.02 -19.09 36.10
CA LYS A 214 3.65 -19.11 37.52
C LYS A 214 2.14 -19.01 37.73
N ILE A 215 1.44 -18.34 36.83
CA ILE A 215 0.02 -18.01 36.97
C ILE A 215 -0.75 -18.68 35.82
N PRO A 216 -1.44 -19.81 36.07
CA PRO A 216 -2.09 -20.57 35.00
C PRO A 216 -3.21 -19.78 34.32
N GLU A 217 -3.89 -18.91 35.06
CA GLU A 217 -4.94 -18.03 34.53
C GLU A 217 -4.38 -17.08 33.47
N LEU A 218 -3.21 -16.46 33.75
CA LEU A 218 -2.53 -15.55 32.82
C LEU A 218 -2.13 -16.29 31.53
N ALA A 219 -1.63 -17.51 31.63
CA ALA A 219 -1.30 -18.32 30.46
C ALA A 219 -2.53 -18.64 29.61
N PHE A 220 -3.61 -19.10 30.24
CA PHE A 220 -4.83 -19.48 29.52
C PHE A 220 -5.49 -18.28 28.83
N PHE A 221 -5.74 -17.20 29.56
CA PHE A 221 -6.34 -15.99 29.00
C PHE A 221 -5.39 -15.29 28.02
N GLY A 222 -4.08 -15.30 28.29
CA GLY A 222 -3.06 -14.77 27.39
C GLY A 222 -3.09 -15.44 26.02
N ILE A 223 -3.15 -16.77 25.97
CA ILE A 223 -3.26 -17.52 24.70
C ILE A 223 -4.57 -17.22 23.99
N LEU A 224 -5.70 -17.28 24.72
CA LEU A 224 -7.03 -17.03 24.15
C LEU A 224 -7.11 -15.64 23.50
N TRP A 225 -6.65 -14.62 24.22
CA TRP A 225 -6.65 -13.26 23.74
C TRP A 225 -5.63 -13.02 22.63
N SER A 226 -4.46 -13.67 22.68
CA SER A 226 -3.45 -13.58 21.61
C SER A 226 -4.02 -14.02 20.27
N ILE A 227 -4.82 -15.09 20.22
CA ILE A 227 -5.47 -15.54 18.98
C ILE A 227 -6.35 -14.43 18.39
N SER A 228 -7.15 -13.77 19.23
CA SER A 228 -8.01 -12.64 18.83
C SER A 228 -7.19 -11.45 18.32
N THR A 229 -6.14 -11.07 19.04
CA THR A 229 -5.25 -9.95 18.65
C THR A 229 -4.50 -10.25 17.36
N ILE A 230 -3.91 -11.45 17.22
CA ILE A 230 -3.19 -11.90 16.01
C ILE A 230 -4.12 -11.86 14.82
N PHE A 231 -5.35 -12.37 14.94
CA PHE A 231 -6.31 -12.36 13.84
C PHE A 231 -6.66 -10.93 13.40
N ALA A 232 -7.02 -10.06 14.35
CA ALA A 232 -7.40 -8.69 14.06
C ALA A 232 -6.24 -7.91 13.41
N ILE A 233 -5.05 -7.97 14.00
CA ILE A 233 -3.91 -7.18 13.52
C ILE A 233 -3.38 -7.70 12.17
N SER A 234 -3.42 -9.01 11.93
CA SER A 234 -3.01 -9.59 10.64
C SER A 234 -3.90 -9.10 9.50
N ILE A 235 -5.20 -9.02 9.72
CA ILE A 235 -6.15 -8.48 8.74
C ILE A 235 -5.90 -6.99 8.50
N LEU A 236 -5.74 -6.22 9.56
CA LEU A 236 -5.48 -4.78 9.46
C LEU A 236 -4.18 -4.50 8.68
N PHE A 237 -3.10 -5.20 9.01
CA PHE A 237 -1.81 -5.03 8.34
C PHE A 237 -1.85 -5.47 6.88
N ASN A 238 -2.49 -6.60 6.58
CA ASN A 238 -2.71 -7.05 5.19
C ASN A 238 -3.62 -6.10 4.40
N SER A 239 -4.56 -5.41 5.07
CA SER A 239 -5.35 -4.34 4.44
C SER A 239 -4.47 -3.18 3.97
N ALA A 240 -3.56 -2.71 4.83
CA ALA A 240 -2.63 -1.66 4.45
C ALA A 240 -1.69 -2.08 3.31
N ILE A 241 -1.12 -3.29 3.38
CA ILE A 241 -0.24 -3.84 2.34
C ILE A 241 -0.96 -3.95 0.99
N GLY A 242 -2.16 -4.55 1.00
CA GLY A 242 -2.94 -4.77 -0.22
C GLY A 242 -3.37 -3.45 -0.87
N GLN A 243 -3.73 -2.44 -0.07
CA GLN A 243 -4.00 -1.11 -0.59
C GLN A 243 -2.76 -0.45 -1.19
N SER A 244 -1.59 -0.55 -0.52
CA SER A 244 -0.32 -0.07 -1.06
C SER A 244 0.03 -0.72 -2.40
N TRP A 245 -0.19 -2.04 -2.53
CA TRP A 245 -0.02 -2.75 -3.80
C TRP A 245 -0.84 -2.15 -4.94
N TYR A 246 -2.14 -1.93 -4.69
CA TYR A 246 -3.04 -1.32 -5.66
C TYR A 246 -2.58 0.08 -6.09
N LEU A 247 -2.13 0.89 -5.12
CA LEU A 247 -1.64 2.25 -5.37
C LEU A 247 -0.34 2.27 -6.16
N ILE A 248 0.67 1.52 -5.72
CA ILE A 248 2.00 1.52 -6.35
C ILE A 248 1.88 1.08 -7.80
N CYS A 249 1.20 -0.03 -8.09
CA CYS A 249 1.08 -0.50 -9.46
C CYS A 249 0.24 0.42 -10.35
N SER A 250 -0.79 1.08 -9.81
CA SER A 250 -1.57 2.04 -10.59
C SER A 250 -0.74 3.30 -10.92
N LEU A 251 0.02 3.82 -9.95
CA LEU A 251 0.97 4.89 -10.21
C LEU A 251 2.04 4.47 -11.23
N SER A 252 2.56 3.24 -11.13
CA SER A 252 3.51 2.70 -12.10
C SER A 252 2.93 2.66 -13.50
N PHE A 253 1.66 2.27 -13.66
CA PHE A 253 0.99 2.32 -14.97
C PHE A 253 1.00 3.72 -15.58
N HIS A 254 0.66 4.75 -14.80
CA HIS A 254 0.72 6.13 -15.28
C HIS A 254 2.16 6.59 -15.59
N LEU A 255 3.14 6.15 -14.80
CA LEU A 255 4.56 6.43 -15.04
C LEU A 255 5.05 5.81 -16.35
N PHE A 256 4.66 4.57 -16.67
CA PHE A 256 5.03 3.96 -17.96
C PHE A 256 4.30 4.59 -19.15
N ARG A 257 3.06 5.07 -18.98
CA ARG A 257 2.38 5.87 -20.02
C ARG A 257 3.14 7.17 -20.31
N LEU A 258 3.74 7.79 -19.29
CA LEU A 258 4.58 8.97 -19.47
C LEU A 258 5.90 8.64 -20.20
N HIS A 259 6.55 7.53 -19.86
CA HIS A 259 7.76 7.08 -20.57
C HIS A 259 7.47 6.82 -22.05
N HIS A 260 6.35 6.16 -22.36
CA HIS A 260 5.93 5.95 -23.73
C HIS A 260 5.69 7.27 -24.49
N LEU A 261 5.13 8.29 -23.84
CA LEU A 261 4.96 9.61 -24.46
C LEU A 261 6.30 10.26 -24.76
N LEU A 262 7.29 10.15 -23.86
CA LEU A 262 8.65 10.62 -24.10
C LEU A 262 9.30 9.91 -25.30
N ASP A 263 9.15 8.59 -25.40
CA ASP A 263 9.69 7.81 -26.52
C ASP A 263 9.08 8.28 -27.85
N LEU A 264 7.76 8.53 -27.88
CA LEU A 264 7.06 9.06 -29.06
C LEU A 264 7.55 10.46 -29.45
N VAL A 265 7.72 11.38 -28.49
CA VAL A 265 8.24 12.73 -28.80
C VAL A 265 9.68 12.65 -29.27
N ASN A 266 10.52 11.83 -28.64
CA ASN A 266 11.90 11.65 -29.07
C ASN A 266 11.98 11.13 -30.52
N PHE A 267 11.13 10.17 -30.87
CA PHE A 267 11.02 9.68 -32.24
C PHE A 267 10.57 10.79 -33.20
N ALA A 268 9.57 11.59 -32.82
CA ALA A 268 9.09 12.72 -33.63
C ALA A 268 10.17 13.80 -33.81
N VAL A 269 10.89 14.18 -32.75
CA VAL A 269 11.99 15.15 -32.81
C VAL A 269 13.11 14.63 -33.73
N ASN A 270 13.51 13.37 -33.60
CA ASN A 270 14.54 12.79 -34.47
C ASN A 270 14.11 12.72 -35.93
N ARG A 271 12.85 12.37 -36.20
CA ARG A 271 12.31 12.30 -37.56
C ARG A 271 12.15 13.69 -38.18
N SER A 272 11.85 14.71 -37.38
CA SER A 272 11.75 16.11 -37.85
C SER A 272 13.05 16.64 -38.45
N HIS A 273 14.21 16.06 -38.09
CA HIS A 273 15.50 16.40 -38.69
C HIS A 273 15.69 15.86 -40.11
N HIS A 274 14.98 14.79 -40.48
CA HIS A 274 15.21 14.08 -41.74
C HIS A 274 13.99 14.09 -42.69
N VAL A 275 12.78 14.28 -42.17
CA VAL A 275 11.52 14.21 -42.92
C VAL A 275 10.54 15.26 -42.39
N ILE A 276 9.78 15.90 -43.29
CA ILE A 276 8.64 16.75 -42.94
C ILE A 276 7.61 15.87 -42.21
N LEU A 277 7.44 16.07 -40.90
CA LEU A 277 6.35 15.42 -40.17
C LEU A 277 4.99 15.94 -40.64
N ILE A 278 4.03 15.05 -40.74
CA ILE A 278 2.66 15.39 -41.10
C ILE A 278 2.00 16.04 -39.87
N ASP A 279 1.53 17.27 -40.00
CA ASP A 279 0.83 18.03 -38.94
C ASP A 279 -0.28 17.22 -38.23
N LYS A 280 -0.95 16.34 -38.97
CA LYS A 280 -1.98 15.43 -38.46
C LYS A 280 -1.46 14.49 -37.38
N ASP A 281 -0.23 13.97 -37.52
CA ASP A 281 0.37 13.03 -36.57
C ASP A 281 0.73 13.73 -35.27
N ILE A 282 1.28 14.95 -35.37
CA ILE A 282 1.63 15.79 -34.21
C ILE A 282 0.36 16.23 -33.46
N ARG A 283 -0.68 16.64 -34.19
CA ARG A 283 -1.96 16.98 -33.57
C ARG A 283 -2.59 15.79 -32.85
N THR A 284 -2.54 14.60 -33.44
CA THR A 284 -3.03 13.36 -32.81
C THR A 284 -2.23 13.03 -31.56
N PHE A 285 -0.90 13.16 -31.62
CA PHE A 285 -0.02 13.00 -30.47
C PHE A 285 -0.37 13.97 -29.33
N CYS A 286 -0.58 15.25 -29.63
CA CYS A 286 -0.98 16.25 -28.63
C CYS A 286 -2.30 15.87 -27.94
N LEU A 287 -3.32 15.47 -28.71
CA LEU A 287 -4.62 15.06 -28.16
C LEU A 287 -4.51 13.83 -27.25
N ILE A 288 -3.72 12.82 -27.66
CA ILE A 288 -3.46 11.63 -26.84
C ILE A 288 -2.77 12.02 -25.54
N THR A 289 -1.77 12.89 -25.60
CA THR A 289 -1.00 13.35 -24.43
C THR A 289 -1.89 14.10 -23.45
N ILE A 290 -2.70 15.05 -23.94
CA ILE A 290 -3.65 15.81 -23.11
C ILE A 290 -4.64 14.87 -22.42
N ARG A 291 -5.20 13.89 -23.14
CA ARG A 291 -6.13 12.91 -22.55
C ARG A 291 -5.46 12.10 -21.43
N ARG A 292 -4.23 11.65 -21.65
CA ARG A 292 -3.46 10.88 -20.66
C ARG A 292 -3.13 11.69 -19.40
N LEU A 293 -2.79 12.97 -19.57
CA LEU A 293 -2.51 13.87 -18.46
C LEU A 293 -3.78 14.21 -17.68
N ASN A 294 -4.92 14.42 -18.35
CA ASN A 294 -6.22 14.57 -17.69
C ASN A 294 -6.56 13.36 -16.81
N ASP A 295 -6.45 12.14 -17.34
CA ASP A 295 -6.71 10.90 -16.59
C ASP A 295 -5.82 10.83 -15.34
N TYR A 296 -4.54 11.16 -15.49
CA TYR A 296 -3.57 11.17 -14.39
C TYR A 296 -3.85 12.27 -13.37
N GLU A 297 -4.21 13.48 -13.79
CA GLU A 297 -4.49 14.60 -12.89
C GLU A 297 -5.69 14.29 -11.99
N VAL A 298 -6.75 13.72 -12.58
CA VAL A 298 -7.92 13.25 -11.82
C VAL A 298 -7.50 12.17 -10.82
N ALA A 299 -6.65 11.23 -11.25
CA ALA A 299 -6.15 10.18 -10.39
C ALA A 299 -5.32 10.73 -9.21
N ALA A 300 -4.34 11.58 -9.49
CA ALA A 300 -3.47 12.20 -8.49
C ALA A 300 -4.28 13.04 -7.49
N ARG A 301 -5.29 13.78 -7.94
CA ARG A 301 -6.15 14.59 -7.07
C ARG A 301 -6.97 13.73 -6.11
N GLN A 302 -7.45 12.58 -6.55
CA GLN A 302 -8.20 11.64 -5.70
C GLN A 302 -7.30 10.95 -4.67
N LEU A 303 -6.04 10.66 -5.02
CA LEU A 303 -5.11 9.94 -4.16
C LEU A 303 -4.27 10.83 -3.23
N ARG A 304 -4.22 12.16 -3.44
CA ARG A 304 -3.31 13.05 -2.70
C ARG A 304 -3.44 12.92 -1.17
N TYR A 305 -4.66 12.85 -0.65
CA TYR A 305 -4.88 12.73 0.80
C TYR A 305 -4.66 11.30 1.32
N LEU A 306 -4.77 10.30 0.45
CA LEU A 306 -4.42 8.91 0.78
C LEU A 306 -2.90 8.78 0.91
N PHE A 307 -2.14 9.38 -0.02
CA PHE A 307 -0.69 9.47 0.11
C PHE A 307 -0.26 10.27 1.34
N LEU A 308 -0.95 11.37 1.65
CA LEU A 308 -0.71 12.13 2.89
C LEU A 308 -0.84 11.24 4.12
N CYS A 309 -1.95 10.50 4.22
CA CYS A 309 -2.20 9.62 5.36
C CYS A 309 -1.13 8.52 5.45
N TYR A 310 -0.83 7.83 4.34
CA TYR A 310 0.23 6.84 4.30
C TYR A 310 1.58 7.41 4.72
N PHE A 311 1.94 8.57 4.20
CA PHE A 311 3.24 9.17 4.46
C PHE A 311 3.39 9.54 5.92
N PHE A 312 2.45 10.32 6.48
CA PHE A 312 2.52 10.75 7.88
C PHE A 312 2.43 9.59 8.85
N VAL A 313 1.47 8.69 8.69
CA VAL A 313 1.24 7.58 9.63
C VAL A 313 2.44 6.63 9.66
N PHE A 314 2.90 6.17 8.50
CA PHE A 314 3.96 5.18 8.45
C PHE A 314 5.34 5.79 8.73
N SER A 315 5.58 7.05 8.36
CA SER A 315 6.81 7.76 8.74
C SER A 315 6.89 7.92 10.26
N PHE A 316 5.83 8.44 10.87
CA PHE A 316 5.76 8.62 12.32
C PHE A 316 5.87 7.29 13.08
N ALA A 317 5.22 6.22 12.60
CA ALA A 317 5.37 4.88 13.17
C ALA A 317 6.81 4.36 13.04
N GLY A 318 7.47 4.63 11.90
CA GLY A 318 8.87 4.32 11.68
C GLY A 318 9.78 4.98 12.70
N ASP A 319 9.62 6.29 12.92
CA ASP A 319 10.39 7.05 13.90
C ASP A 319 10.15 6.54 15.33
N ILE A 320 8.90 6.27 15.71
CA ILE A 320 8.58 5.68 17.02
C ILE A 320 9.27 4.34 17.20
N TYR A 321 9.24 3.45 16.19
CA TYR A 321 9.87 2.14 16.31
C TYR A 321 11.39 2.22 16.41
N ILE A 322 12.03 3.15 15.69
CA ILE A 322 13.48 3.38 15.84
C ILE A 322 13.79 3.96 17.22
N PHE A 323 13.01 4.94 17.69
CA PHE A 323 13.17 5.52 19.03
C PHE A 323 13.05 4.45 20.12
N LEU A 324 11.99 3.64 20.08
CA LEU A 324 11.78 2.57 21.07
C LEU A 324 12.82 1.45 20.96
N GLY A 325 13.25 1.12 19.74
CA GLY A 325 14.18 0.02 19.48
C GLY A 325 15.65 0.35 19.72
N LEU A 326 16.13 1.52 19.30
CA LEU A 326 17.55 1.90 19.41
C LEU A 326 17.86 2.71 20.67
N ILE A 327 16.94 3.58 21.10
CA ILE A 327 17.21 4.59 22.13
C ILE A 327 16.67 4.12 23.48
N VAL A 328 15.36 3.82 23.55
CA VAL A 328 14.75 3.34 24.81
C VAL A 328 15.12 1.89 25.11
N ARG A 329 15.35 1.07 24.06
CA ARG A 329 15.66 -0.35 24.17
C ARG A 329 14.59 -1.14 24.94
N VAL A 330 13.35 -1.04 24.50
CA VAL A 330 12.18 -1.61 25.20
C VAL A 330 12.18 -3.15 25.28
N TYR A 331 11.73 -3.64 26.43
CA TYR A 331 11.42 -5.03 26.79
C TYR A 331 12.60 -6.00 26.80
N SER A 332 13.17 -6.30 25.62
CA SER A 332 14.31 -7.21 25.48
C SER A 332 15.17 -6.80 24.30
N GLU A 333 16.45 -7.15 24.31
CA GLU A 333 17.37 -6.81 23.21
C GLU A 333 16.85 -7.33 21.86
N PHE A 334 16.30 -8.54 21.83
CA PHE A 334 15.68 -9.12 20.63
C PHE A 334 14.53 -8.26 20.13
N PHE A 335 13.59 -7.90 21.00
CA PHE A 335 12.40 -7.13 20.63
C PHE A 335 12.76 -5.70 20.22
N ALA A 336 13.69 -5.08 20.93
CA ALA A 336 14.21 -3.75 20.62
C ALA A 336 14.91 -3.72 19.24
N ASN A 337 15.76 -4.72 18.94
CA ASN A 337 16.39 -4.85 17.63
C ASN A 337 15.35 -5.09 16.52
N LEU A 338 14.32 -5.91 16.79
CA LEU A 338 13.23 -6.16 15.85
C LEU A 338 12.48 -4.86 15.52
N LEU A 339 12.12 -4.06 16.53
CA LEU A 339 11.47 -2.77 16.33
C LEU A 339 12.34 -1.81 15.51
N ALA A 340 13.63 -1.72 15.82
CA ALA A 340 14.56 -0.88 15.08
C ALA A 340 14.65 -1.28 13.59
N ILE A 341 14.74 -2.57 13.30
CA ILE A 341 14.77 -3.10 11.92
C ILE A 341 13.45 -2.79 11.19
N LEU A 342 12.31 -2.99 11.86
CA LEU A 342 11.00 -2.67 11.28
C LEU A 342 10.87 -1.18 10.98
N GLY A 343 11.24 -0.31 11.92
CA GLY A 343 11.21 1.14 11.74
C GLY A 343 12.08 1.60 10.58
N PHE A 344 13.33 1.13 10.51
CA PHE A 344 14.23 1.43 9.40
C PHE A 344 13.68 0.94 8.06
N THR A 345 13.13 -0.27 8.02
CA THR A 345 12.56 -0.84 6.78
C THR A 345 11.36 -0.04 6.29
N ILE A 346 10.49 0.44 7.20
CA ILE A 346 9.35 1.28 6.86
C ILE A 346 9.82 2.60 6.25
N LEU A 347 10.74 3.31 6.92
CA LEU A 347 11.28 4.58 6.43
C LEU A 347 12.01 4.42 5.10
N LEU A 348 12.82 3.38 4.95
CA LEU A 348 13.51 3.07 3.70
C LEU A 348 12.51 2.85 2.56
N ALA A 349 11.44 2.09 2.78
CA ALA A 349 10.43 1.82 1.78
C ALA A 349 9.72 3.11 1.32
N ILE A 350 9.36 3.99 2.27
CA ILE A 350 8.75 5.29 1.97
C ILE A 350 9.72 6.19 1.19
N GLY A 351 10.98 6.24 1.62
CA GLY A 351 12.02 7.01 0.95
C GLY A 351 12.26 6.54 -0.49
N VAL A 352 12.41 5.23 -0.70
CA VAL A 352 12.55 4.63 -2.04
C VAL A 352 11.33 4.92 -2.91
N PHE A 353 10.11 4.81 -2.35
CA PHE A 353 8.89 5.20 -3.05
C PHE A 353 8.94 6.67 -3.50
N GLY A 354 9.28 7.59 -2.58
CA GLY A 354 9.42 9.01 -2.87
C GLY A 354 10.47 9.27 -3.96
N PHE A 355 11.61 8.59 -3.92
CA PHE A 355 12.67 8.71 -4.92
C PHE A 355 12.24 8.24 -6.31
N VAL A 356 11.67 7.02 -6.41
CA VAL A 356 11.23 6.44 -7.70
C VAL A 356 10.14 7.30 -8.34
N PHE A 357 9.16 7.72 -7.54
CA PHE A 357 8.01 8.48 -8.04
C PHE A 357 8.29 9.98 -8.17
N GLY A 358 9.28 10.52 -7.47
CA GLY A 358 9.81 11.88 -7.69
C GLY A 358 10.43 12.08 -9.08
N ASN A 359 10.87 10.99 -9.72
CA ASN A 359 11.30 11.02 -11.13
C ASN A 359 10.16 11.38 -12.10
N PHE A 360 8.90 11.24 -11.69
CA PHE A 360 7.74 11.57 -12.53
C PHE A 360 7.76 13.05 -12.98
N ILE A 361 8.04 13.99 -12.06
CA ILE A 361 8.17 15.42 -12.40
C ILE A 361 9.34 15.65 -13.35
N SER A 362 10.47 14.98 -13.12
CA SER A 362 11.63 15.11 -14.00
C SER A 362 11.32 14.64 -15.42
N LYS A 363 10.51 13.59 -15.56
CA LYS A 363 10.05 13.09 -16.86
C LYS A 363 9.05 14.03 -17.54
N LEU A 364 8.21 14.74 -16.77
CA LEU A 364 7.36 15.81 -17.32
C LEU A 364 8.19 17.03 -17.79
N ASN A 365 9.22 17.41 -17.04
CA ASN A 365 10.12 18.50 -17.45
C ASN A 365 10.88 18.12 -18.73
N GLU A 366 11.37 16.87 -18.82
CA GLU A 366 11.98 16.34 -20.03
C GLU A 366 11.01 16.39 -21.22
N LEU A 367 9.73 16.03 -21.01
CA LEU A 367 8.70 16.10 -22.04
C LEU A 367 8.51 17.54 -22.53
N THR A 368 8.49 18.52 -21.62
CA THR A 368 8.39 19.94 -21.96
C THR A 368 9.55 20.41 -22.84
N ILE A 369 10.78 20.05 -22.47
CA ILE A 369 11.98 20.38 -23.25
C ILE A 369 11.90 19.77 -24.65
N LYS A 370 11.44 18.51 -24.76
CA LYS A 370 11.33 17.81 -26.04
C LYS A 370 10.21 18.37 -26.92
N LEU A 371 9.09 18.77 -26.34
CA LEU A 371 8.01 19.48 -27.04
C LEU A 371 8.48 20.84 -27.55
N HIS A 372 9.27 21.56 -26.76
CA HIS A 372 9.87 22.83 -27.19
C HIS A 372 10.79 22.61 -28.40
N GLN A 373 11.67 21.59 -28.34
CA GLN A 373 12.53 21.21 -29.46
C GLN A 373 11.73 20.83 -30.70
N LEU A 374 10.63 20.10 -30.55
CA LEU A 374 9.73 19.75 -31.64
C LEU A 374 9.16 21.02 -32.27
N SER A 375 8.60 21.92 -31.48
CA SER A 375 8.00 23.18 -31.97
C SER A 375 9.02 24.09 -32.66
N ALA A 376 10.26 24.15 -32.16
CA ALA A 376 11.30 25.02 -32.71
C ALA A 376 11.88 24.49 -34.03
N LYS A 377 11.91 23.16 -34.21
CA LYS A 377 12.59 22.53 -35.35
C LYS A 377 11.66 22.12 -36.49
N SER A 378 10.37 21.95 -36.22
CA SER A 378 9.41 21.52 -37.24
C SER A 378 8.67 22.71 -37.86
N ARG A 379 8.44 22.65 -39.18
CA ARG A 379 7.60 23.62 -39.92
C ARG A 379 6.12 23.29 -39.69
N LEU A 380 5.63 23.51 -38.48
CA LEU A 380 4.25 23.24 -38.10
C LEU A 380 3.31 24.32 -38.64
N SER A 381 2.10 23.93 -39.02
CA SER A 381 1.02 24.91 -39.18
C SER A 381 0.69 25.59 -37.85
N VAL A 382 0.25 26.85 -37.93
CA VAL A 382 -0.23 27.64 -36.77
C VAL A 382 -1.17 26.87 -35.83
N PRO A 383 -2.22 26.16 -36.30
CA PRO A 383 -3.10 25.40 -35.39
C PRO A 383 -2.39 24.25 -34.67
N THR A 384 -1.40 23.63 -35.32
CA THR A 384 -0.62 22.53 -34.73
C THR A 384 0.38 23.07 -33.71
N ALA A 385 1.08 24.15 -34.04
CA ALA A 385 1.98 24.85 -33.12
C ALA A 385 1.25 25.36 -31.86
N SER A 386 0.06 25.95 -32.03
CA SER A 386 -0.78 26.39 -30.90
C SER A 386 -1.15 25.23 -29.97
N LYS A 387 -1.46 24.05 -30.51
CA LYS A 387 -1.74 22.85 -29.71
C LYS A 387 -0.51 22.30 -28.98
N VAL A 388 0.68 22.41 -29.58
CA VAL A 388 1.93 22.04 -28.90
C VAL A 388 2.21 23.00 -27.73
N LEU A 389 1.98 24.29 -27.91
CA LEU A 389 2.08 25.31 -26.85
C LEU A 389 1.10 25.07 -25.70
N GLU A 390 -0.18 24.79 -26.00
CA GLU A 390 -1.17 24.41 -24.98
C GLU A 390 -0.72 23.18 -24.19
N LEU A 391 -0.16 22.18 -24.88
CA LEU A 391 0.37 20.99 -24.22
C LEU A 391 1.58 21.31 -23.34
N MET A 392 2.50 22.16 -23.80
CA MET A 392 3.67 22.58 -23.01
C MET A 392 3.25 23.31 -21.74
N ASP A 393 2.34 24.28 -21.86
CA ASP A 393 1.80 25.02 -20.71
C ASP A 393 1.11 24.06 -19.73
N ARG A 394 0.33 23.12 -20.27
CA ARG A 394 -0.31 22.09 -19.47
C ARG A 394 0.71 21.22 -18.73
N VAL A 395 1.77 20.73 -19.40
CA VAL A 395 2.79 19.84 -18.81
C VAL A 395 3.61 20.57 -17.75
N ALA A 396 3.96 21.83 -18.00
CA ALA A 396 4.71 22.68 -17.07
C ALA A 396 3.89 23.20 -15.88
N GLY A 397 2.55 23.07 -15.95
CA GLY A 397 1.66 23.55 -14.90
C GLY A 397 1.91 22.91 -13.52
N PRO A 398 1.65 23.64 -12.42
CA PRO A 398 1.93 23.22 -11.03
C PRO A 398 1.02 22.08 -10.54
N TYR A 399 0.10 21.63 -11.38
CA TYR A 399 -0.86 20.57 -11.08
C TYR A 399 -0.31 19.18 -11.42
N ASN A 400 0.79 19.10 -12.18
CA ASN A 400 1.33 17.83 -12.62
C ASN A 400 2.41 17.31 -11.68
N GLY A 401 2.12 16.16 -11.08
CA GLY A 401 3.02 15.48 -10.15
C GLY A 401 2.24 14.71 -9.11
N ILE A 402 2.92 13.80 -8.41
CA ILE A 402 2.30 13.07 -7.31
C ILE A 402 2.31 14.00 -6.11
N LYS A 403 1.13 14.46 -5.70
CA LYS A 403 0.95 15.35 -4.55
C LYS A 403 0.69 14.55 -3.28
N ILE A 404 1.31 14.98 -2.19
CA ILE A 404 1.03 14.49 -0.83
C ILE A 404 0.20 15.57 -0.15
N GLY A 405 -1.12 15.35 -0.13
CA GLY A 405 -2.09 16.33 0.34
C GLY A 405 -1.98 17.64 -0.43
N ASP A 406 -2.05 18.75 0.31
CA ASP A 406 -1.76 20.10 -0.17
C ASP A 406 -0.38 20.60 0.31
N PHE A 407 0.42 19.73 0.95
CA PHE A 407 1.67 20.10 1.62
C PHE A 407 2.85 20.14 0.65
N CYS A 408 3.04 19.06 -0.12
CA CYS A 408 4.20 18.95 -1.00
C CYS A 408 3.91 18.12 -2.24
N THR A 409 4.76 18.30 -3.25
CA THR A 409 4.77 17.48 -4.46
C THR A 409 6.04 16.63 -4.44
N LEU A 410 5.93 15.35 -4.78
CA LEU A 410 7.07 14.44 -4.88
C LEU A 410 8.01 14.90 -5.99
N ASP A 411 9.13 15.52 -5.59
CA ASP A 411 10.23 15.88 -6.47
C ASP A 411 11.48 15.06 -6.15
N LYS A 412 12.59 15.27 -6.89
CA LYS A 412 13.85 14.55 -6.64
C LYS A 412 14.49 14.86 -5.30
N SER A 413 14.26 16.07 -4.77
CA SER A 413 14.82 16.52 -3.49
C SER A 413 14.00 16.05 -2.29
N PHE A 414 12.77 15.55 -2.54
CA PHE A 414 11.87 15.05 -1.53
C PHE A 414 12.51 13.97 -0.66
N PHE A 415 13.27 13.05 -1.26
CA PHE A 415 13.96 12.00 -0.51
C PHE A 415 14.94 12.57 0.53
N ILE A 416 15.68 13.62 0.15
CA ILE A 416 16.64 14.29 1.05
C ILE A 416 15.88 15.01 2.18
N ARG A 417 14.82 15.76 1.84
CA ARG A 417 13.97 16.43 2.83
C ARG A 417 13.33 15.44 3.79
N PHE A 418 12.83 14.32 3.27
CA PHE A 418 12.24 13.25 4.07
C PHE A 418 13.23 12.68 5.08
N ILE A 419 14.46 12.36 4.66
CA ILE A 419 15.49 11.87 5.59
C ILE A 419 15.77 12.91 6.68
N LEU A 420 15.94 14.18 6.30
CA LEU A 420 16.22 15.27 7.24
C LEU A 420 15.07 15.47 8.24
N GLU A 421 13.83 15.42 7.78
CA GLU A 421 12.64 15.55 8.63
C GLU A 421 12.53 14.41 9.64
N ASN A 422 12.73 13.15 9.22
CA ASN A 422 12.69 12.00 10.14
C ASN A 422 13.85 12.02 11.14
N LEU A 423 15.07 12.37 10.71
CA LEU A 423 16.20 12.53 11.62
C LEU A 423 15.94 13.64 12.65
N SER A 424 15.32 14.74 12.23
CA SER A 424 14.96 15.84 13.11
C SER A 424 13.86 15.43 14.11
N ALA A 425 12.85 14.69 13.65
CA ALA A 425 11.80 14.15 14.51
C ALA A 425 12.35 13.16 15.54
N LEU A 426 13.24 12.26 15.11
CA LEU A 426 13.92 11.31 15.99
C LEU A 426 14.81 12.02 17.01
N MET A 427 15.54 13.06 16.61
CA MET A 427 16.30 13.90 17.52
C MET A 427 15.39 14.59 18.55
N LEU A 428 14.23 15.09 18.11
CA LEU A 428 13.23 15.70 18.98
C LEU A 428 12.66 14.72 20.01
N PHE A 429 12.39 13.48 19.63
CA PHE A 429 12.01 12.42 20.58
C PHE A 429 13.14 12.09 21.54
N THR A 430 14.37 11.98 21.03
CA THR A 430 15.56 11.67 21.84
C THR A 430 15.78 12.71 22.94
N ILE A 431 15.69 13.99 22.60
CA ILE A 431 15.98 15.09 23.53
C ILE A 431 14.83 15.30 24.52
N ASN A 432 13.58 15.29 24.05
CA ASN A 432 12.44 15.66 24.92
C ASN A 432 11.83 14.47 25.66
N ILE A 433 11.80 13.29 25.05
CA ILE A 433 11.10 12.12 25.59
C ILE A 433 12.10 11.15 26.22
N GLY A 434 13.31 11.01 25.65
CA GLY A 434 14.37 10.14 26.18
C GLY A 434 14.61 10.31 27.69
N PRO A 435 14.84 11.53 28.19
CA PRO A 435 15.07 11.78 29.62
C PRO A 435 13.87 11.52 30.54
N LEU A 436 12.65 11.45 29.99
CA LEU A 436 11.44 11.19 30.77
C LEU A 436 11.16 9.69 30.96
N ILE A 437 11.80 8.82 30.17
CA ILE A 437 11.58 7.38 30.17
C ILE A 437 12.74 6.62 30.85
N GLN A 438 13.96 7.19 30.85
CA GLN A 438 15.11 6.68 31.59
C GLN A 438 14.99 6.97 33.08
#